data_AF-A0A321LUT2-F1
#
_entry.id   AF-A0A321LUT2-F1
#
_cell.length_a   1.000
_cell.length_b   1.000
_cell.length_c   1.000
_cell.angle_alpha   90.00
_cell.angle_beta   90.00
_cell.angle_gamma   90.00
#
_symmetry.space_group_name_H-M   'P 1'
#
loop_
_entity.id
_entity.type
_entity.pdbx_description
1 polymer ?
#
loop_
_entity_poly.entity_id
_entity_poly.type
_entity_poly.pdbx_seq_one_letter_code
_entity_poly.pdbx_strand_id
1 'polypeptide(L)'
;MAENKGTHPPKKRTSRRELSEFPEVTGKIVDKVELFSDHEYYAITIRFQDKTSLHFAQEPAVFTFPRLSDWADGNETILQEYKSVRSNIQTT
;
A
#
# COMPACT_ATOMS: atom_id res chain seq x y z
N MET A 1 -36.36 33.21 8.09
CA MET A 1 -35.08 33.64 7.49
C MET A 1 -33.93 32.95 8.21
N ALA A 2 -32.94 32.50 7.43
CA ALA A 2 -31.62 31.94 7.81
C ALA A 2 -31.47 30.40 8.02
N GLU A 3 -31.50 29.69 6.89
CA GLU A 3 -30.48 28.79 6.31
C GLU A 3 -29.41 28.07 7.17
N ASN A 4 -29.38 26.74 6.95
CA ASN A 4 -28.24 25.82 6.69
C ASN A 4 -26.97 25.85 7.56
N LYS A 5 -26.75 24.74 8.29
CA LYS A 5 -25.42 24.18 8.55
C LYS A 5 -25.39 22.67 8.33
N GLY A 6 -25.32 22.28 7.05
CA GLY A 6 -24.90 20.92 6.69
C GLY A 6 -23.44 20.74 7.05
N THR A 7 -23.16 20.01 8.12
CA THR A 7 -21.78 19.63 8.49
C THR A 7 -21.52 18.24 7.92
N HIS A 8 -21.37 18.14 6.60
CA HIS A 8 -20.88 16.89 6.02
C HIS A 8 -19.36 16.81 6.24
N PRO A 9 -18.85 15.77 6.93
CA PRO A 9 -17.41 15.57 7.02
C PRO A 9 -16.85 15.41 5.60
N PRO A 10 -15.67 15.97 5.29
CA PRO A 10 -15.08 15.83 3.98
C PRO A 10 -14.93 14.34 3.66
N LYS A 11 -15.51 13.89 2.54
CA LYS A 11 -15.33 12.53 2.02
C LYS A 11 -13.82 12.27 1.92
N LYS A 12 -13.28 11.42 2.81
CA LYS A 12 -11.91 10.90 2.68
C LYS A 12 -11.84 10.24 1.30
N ARG A 13 -11.05 10.79 0.37
CA ARG A 13 -10.72 10.13 -0.90
C ARG A 13 -9.97 8.84 -0.53
N THR A 14 -10.67 7.71 -0.60
CA THR A 14 -10.16 6.40 -0.19
C THR A 14 -9.22 5.77 -1.22
N SER A 15 -9.09 6.33 -2.42
CA SER A 15 -8.13 5.88 -3.43
C SER A 15 -7.24 7.02 -3.90
N ARG A 16 -5.97 6.99 -3.50
CA ARG A 16 -4.89 7.59 -4.28
C ARG A 16 -4.46 6.51 -5.28
N ARG A 17 -5.01 6.57 -6.50
CA ARG A 17 -4.45 5.76 -7.59
C ARG A 17 -3.10 6.37 -7.93
N GLU A 18 -2.03 5.70 -7.53
CA GLU A 18 -0.67 6.04 -7.96
C GLU A 18 -0.38 5.21 -9.21
N LEU A 19 -0.03 5.89 -10.31
CA LEU A 19 0.31 5.28 -11.60
C LEU A 19 1.80 5.50 -11.83
N SER A 20 2.51 4.41 -12.06
CA SER A 20 3.90 4.43 -12.49
C SER A 20 3.97 3.88 -13.91
N GLU A 21 4.57 4.65 -14.80
CA GLU A 21 4.80 4.26 -16.19
C GLU A 21 6.29 3.99 -16.39
N PHE A 22 6.61 3.07 -17.30
CA PHE A 22 7.98 2.67 -17.63
C PHE A 22 8.19 2.81 -19.15
N PRO A 23 8.32 4.03 -19.68
CA PRO A 23 8.37 4.28 -21.13
C PRO A 23 9.45 3.48 -21.86
N GLU A 24 10.55 3.15 -21.18
CA GLU A 24 11.71 2.42 -21.69
C GLU A 24 11.35 1.04 -22.24
N VAL A 25 10.24 0.44 -21.82
CA VAL A 25 9.80 -0.89 -22.28
C VAL A 25 8.85 -0.85 -23.47
N THR A 26 8.47 0.35 -23.93
CA THR A 26 7.53 0.52 -25.05
C THR A 26 8.09 -0.12 -26.32
N GLY A 27 7.28 -0.95 -26.98
CA GLY A 27 7.66 -1.63 -28.22
C GLY A 27 8.61 -2.82 -28.04
N LYS A 28 9.03 -3.13 -26.81
CA LYS A 28 9.82 -4.35 -26.55
C LYS A 28 8.96 -5.60 -26.62
N ILE A 29 9.54 -6.69 -27.14
CA ILE A 29 8.90 -8.00 -27.16
C ILE A 29 9.25 -8.74 -25.86
N VAL A 30 8.23 -9.15 -25.12
CA VAL A 30 8.39 -9.97 -23.92
C VAL A 30 8.89 -11.36 -24.32
N ASP A 31 9.97 -11.79 -23.68
CA ASP A 31 10.55 -13.13 -23.80
C ASP A 31 10.01 -14.06 -22.71
N LYS A 32 10.03 -13.60 -21.46
CA LYS A 32 9.59 -14.38 -20.30
C LYS A 32 9.05 -13.48 -19.19
N VAL A 33 8.06 -13.98 -18.45
CA VAL A 33 7.61 -13.42 -17.16
C VAL A 33 7.94 -14.40 -16.05
N GLU A 34 8.58 -13.92 -14.99
CA GLU A 34 8.98 -14.71 -13.82
C GLU A 34 8.30 -14.15 -12.57
N LEU A 35 7.65 -15.02 -11.82
CA LEU A 35 7.20 -14.73 -10.46
C LEU A 35 8.14 -15.44 -9.48
N PHE A 36 8.69 -14.68 -8.55
CA PHE A 36 9.53 -15.18 -7.48
C PHE A 36 8.84 -14.95 -6.14
N SER A 37 8.85 -15.98 -5.30
CA SER A 37 8.24 -15.97 -3.97
C SER A 37 9.12 -16.80 -3.04
N ASP A 38 9.76 -16.13 -2.10
CA ASP A 38 10.49 -16.71 -0.99
C ASP A 38 10.02 -16.07 0.32
N HIS A 39 10.44 -16.61 1.47
CA HIS A 39 10.04 -16.16 2.79
C HIS A 39 10.36 -14.68 3.06
N GLU A 40 11.38 -14.13 2.42
CA GLU A 40 11.85 -12.77 2.64
C GLU A 40 11.76 -11.87 1.40
N TYR A 41 11.40 -12.43 0.24
CA TYR A 41 11.49 -11.71 -1.02
C TYR A 41 10.47 -12.18 -2.05
N TYR A 42 9.72 -11.21 -2.57
CA TYR A 42 8.73 -11.41 -3.62
C TYR A 42 9.09 -10.52 -4.79
N ALA A 43 8.98 -11.03 -6.01
CA ALA A 43 9.25 -10.22 -7.18
C ALA A 43 8.51 -10.68 -8.42
N ILE A 44 8.29 -9.72 -9.32
CA ILE A 44 7.87 -9.96 -10.70
C ILE A 44 8.98 -9.46 -11.60
N THR A 45 9.47 -10.30 -12.51
CA THR A 45 10.46 -9.90 -13.52
C THR A 45 9.91 -10.15 -14.92
N ILE A 46 9.95 -9.12 -15.76
CA ILE A 46 9.62 -9.20 -17.18
C ILE A 46 10.94 -9.12 -17.95
N ARG A 47 11.29 -10.18 -18.68
CA ARG A 47 12.45 -10.22 -19.56
C ARG A 47 12.04 -9.96 -21.00
N PHE A 48 12.84 -9.20 -21.72
CA PHE A 48 12.61 -8.85 -23.12
C PHE A 48 13.64 -9.53 -24.03
N GLN A 49 13.28 -9.73 -25.31
CA GLN A 49 14.16 -10.39 -26.29
C GLN A 49 15.46 -9.61 -26.56
N ASP A 50 15.47 -8.30 -26.32
CA ASP A 50 16.66 -7.44 -26.41
C ASP A 50 17.65 -7.63 -25.24
N LYS A 51 17.42 -8.64 -24.39
CA LYS A 51 18.21 -8.99 -23.20
C LYS A 51 18.16 -7.96 -22.08
N THR A 52 17.19 -7.06 -22.10
CA THR A 52 16.86 -6.19 -20.94
C THR A 52 15.73 -6.79 -20.09
N SER A 53 15.55 -6.27 -18.88
CA SER A 53 14.46 -6.69 -17.99
C SER A 53 13.88 -5.54 -17.19
N LEU A 54 12.57 -5.60 -16.92
CA LEU A 54 11.88 -4.77 -15.94
C LEU A 54 11.59 -5.61 -14.70
N HIS A 55 12.03 -5.13 -13.54
CA HIS A 55 12.01 -5.87 -12.29
C HIS A 55 11.22 -5.12 -11.22
N PHE A 56 10.25 -5.80 -10.60
CA PHE A 56 9.42 -5.28 -9.53
C PHE A 56 9.72 -6.07 -8.26
N ALA A 57 10.51 -5.49 -7.35
CA ALA A 57 10.64 -6.00 -5.99
C ALA A 57 9.37 -5.65 -5.20
N GLN A 58 8.84 -6.63 -4.49
CA GLN A 58 7.63 -6.50 -3.68
C GLN A 58 7.98 -6.74 -2.22
N GLU A 59 7.78 -5.71 -1.39
CA GLU A 59 7.96 -5.78 0.05
C GLU A 59 6.58 -5.69 0.74
N PRO A 60 6.10 -6.76 1.40
CA PRO A 60 4.91 -6.67 2.23
C PRO A 60 5.11 -5.67 3.37
N ALA A 61 4.17 -4.75 3.54
CA ALA A 61 4.22 -3.76 4.61
C ALA A 61 3.19 -4.07 5.70
N VAL A 62 3.61 -3.94 6.97
CA VAL A 62 2.73 -4.10 8.13
C VAL A 62 2.36 -2.73 8.66
N PHE A 63 1.06 -2.52 8.90
CA PHE A 63 0.53 -1.32 9.53
C PHE A 63 -0.19 -1.69 10.81
N THR A 64 0.15 -1.02 11.91
CA THR A 64 -0.53 -1.19 13.19
C THR A 64 -1.18 0.13 13.58
N PHE A 65 -2.37 0.02 14.19
CA PHE A 65 -3.17 1.13 14.68
C PHE A 65 -3.43 0.90 16.17
N PRO A 66 -2.42 1.17 17.01
CA PRO A 66 -2.51 0.79 18.42
C PRO A 66 -3.56 1.64 19.14
N ARG A 67 -4.36 0.96 19.96
CA ARG A 67 -5.34 1.58 20.87
C ARG A 67 -5.25 0.92 22.23
N LEU A 68 -5.41 1.73 23.28
CA LEU A 68 -5.63 1.25 24.65
C LEU A 68 -7.13 1.31 24.91
N SER A 69 -7.68 0.20 25.37
CA SER A 69 -9.10 0.07 25.71
C SER A 69 -9.24 -0.50 27.11
N ASP A 70 -10.27 -0.05 27.83
CA ASP A 70 -10.81 -0.74 28.98
C ASP A 70 -11.75 -1.86 28.48
N TRP A 71 -11.63 -3.04 29.09
CA TRP A 71 -12.43 -4.21 28.76
C TRP A 71 -13.24 -4.69 29.98
N ALA A 72 -13.63 -3.76 30.86
CA ALA A 72 -14.59 -4.07 31.91
C ALA A 72 -15.94 -4.49 31.29
N ASP A 73 -16.57 -5.49 31.89
CA ASP A 73 -17.94 -5.95 31.58
C ASP A 73 -18.18 -6.51 30.16
N GLY A 74 -17.11 -6.89 29.46
CA GLY A 74 -17.20 -7.52 28.13
C GLY A 74 -17.48 -6.54 26.98
N ASN A 75 -17.54 -5.24 27.27
CA ASN A 75 -17.63 -4.19 26.26
C ASN A 75 -16.30 -3.42 26.17
N GLU A 76 -15.84 -3.18 24.94
CA GLU A 76 -14.66 -2.38 24.70
C GLU A 76 -14.96 -0.89 24.86
N THR A 77 -14.25 -0.21 25.76
CA THR A 77 -14.23 1.26 25.82
C THR A 77 -12.84 1.75 25.44
N ILE A 78 -12.69 2.39 24.28
CA ILE A 78 -11.41 2.96 23.84
C ILE A 78 -11.03 4.12 24.77
N LEU A 79 -9.89 4.00 25.44
CA LEU A 79 -9.34 5.04 26.32
C LEU A 79 -8.40 5.99 25.59
N GLN A 80 -7.58 5.46 24.67
CA GLN A 80 -6.56 6.23 23.97
C GLN A 80 -6.23 5.60 22.62
N GLU A 81 -6.09 6.42 21.59
CA GLU A 81 -5.48 6.03 20.31
C GLU A 81 -4.02 6.51 20.25
N TYR A 82 -3.15 5.66 19.69
CA TYR A 82 -1.73 5.99 19.50
C TYR A 82 -1.44 6.24 18.03
N LYS A 83 -0.27 6.86 17.78
CA LYS A 83 0.24 7.04 16.42
C LYS A 83 0.38 5.68 15.74
N SER A 84 -0.08 5.58 14.50
CA SER A 84 0.11 4.38 13.70
C SER A 84 1.60 4.10 13.49
N VAL A 85 1.96 2.82 13.55
CA VAL A 85 3.32 2.36 13.26
C VAL A 85 3.26 1.55 11.98
N ARG A 86 4.09 1.92 11.02
CA ARG A 86 4.25 1.23 9.73
C ARG A 86 5.60 0.52 9.72
N SER A 87 5.69 -0.59 9.00
CA SER A 87 6.97 -1.23 8.71
C SER A 87 7.90 -0.24 8.02
N ASN A 88 9.20 -0.39 8.28
CA ASN A 88 10.22 0.33 7.53
C ASN A 88 10.33 -0.33 6.17
N ILE A 89 9.84 0.34 5.13
CA ILE A 89 10.05 -0.09 3.74
C ILE A 89 11.43 0.43 3.35
N GLN A 90 12.31 -0.46 2.88
CA GLN A 90 13.61 -0.02 2.39
C GLN A 90 13.39 0.79 1.11
N THR A 91 13.79 2.06 1.13
CA THR A 91 13.86 2.88 -0.08
C THR A 91 15.30 2.77 -0.58
N THR A 92 15.49 2.01 -1.65
CA THR A 92 16.76 1.95 -2.37
C THR A 92 16.90 3.17 -3.27
#